data_AF-A0A8T5T6G5-F1
#
_entry.id   AF-A0A8T5T6G5-F1
#
_cell.length_a   1.000
_cell.length_b   1.000
_cell.length_c   1.000
_cell.angle_alpha   90.00
_cell.angle_beta   90.00
_cell.angle_gamma   90.00
#
_symmetry.space_group_name_H-M   'P 1'
#
loop_
_entity.id
_entity.type
_entity.pdbx_description
1 polymer ?
#
loop_
_entity_poly.entity_id
_entity_poly.type
_entity_poly.pdbx_seq_one_letter_code
_entity_poly.pdbx_strand_id
1 'polypeptide(L)'
;MAIEQILKACFSSLMIVFLGTLLIVGLFLIIRAYQLKATNFYYIGLAWSTEALAQIINQVTSIPESIYAIFSKLSFMLIILFIILTFYNHQKPKKKYYILSIAFLLAILAWFFAAFRTTSQVAYVINRIFDFIINSIALDWLAYCCYITYRHIKNSTIAQWVKMRYKITFIFSPILTLIYLILIFHPYNVPFGDETNTQSLIFYALTAIITFIYGISFAIAWVFPRKFNRKFSKKRVKTEEEIDEDKIMDLIKNQLSTRKSNGDH
;
A
#
# COMPACT_ATOMS: atom_id res chain seq x y z
N MET A 1 24.35 -8.42 -23.99
CA MET A 1 23.19 -9.12 -24.60
C MET A 1 22.75 -10.35 -23.80
N ALA A 2 23.50 -11.47 -23.73
CA ALA A 2 23.02 -12.67 -23.01
C ALA A 2 22.81 -12.46 -21.49
N ILE A 3 23.68 -11.69 -20.82
CA ILE A 3 23.58 -11.43 -19.38
C ILE A 3 22.38 -10.52 -19.05
N GLU A 4 22.14 -9.47 -19.85
CA GLU A 4 21.03 -8.53 -19.64
C GLU A 4 19.67 -9.21 -19.78
N GLN A 5 19.55 -10.15 -20.74
CA GLN A 5 18.38 -11.01 -20.90
C GLN A 5 18.11 -11.86 -19.66
N ILE A 6 19.16 -12.52 -19.14
CA ILE A 6 19.06 -13.33 -17.92
C ILE A 6 18.63 -12.46 -16.73
N LEU A 7 19.25 -11.28 -16.57
CA LEU A 7 18.92 -10.35 -15.48
C LEU A 7 17.47 -9.89 -15.56
N LYS A 8 16.98 -9.49 -16.74
CA LYS A 8 15.58 -9.12 -16.91
C LYS A 8 14.64 -10.28 -16.58
N ALA A 9 14.94 -11.50 -17.01
CA ALA A 9 14.13 -12.67 -16.69
C ALA A 9 14.06 -12.92 -15.18
N CYS A 10 15.17 -12.75 -14.46
CA CYS A 10 15.20 -12.82 -13.00
C CYS A 10 14.33 -11.73 -12.35
N PHE A 11 14.47 -10.47 -12.76
CA PHE A 11 13.68 -9.36 -12.20
C PHE A 11 12.19 -9.48 -12.52
N SER A 12 11.84 -9.94 -13.71
CA SER A 12 10.45 -10.26 -14.09
C SER A 12 9.86 -11.37 -13.22
N SER A 13 10.66 -12.38 -12.87
CA SER A 13 10.23 -13.43 -11.94
C SER A 13 9.92 -12.87 -10.54
N LEU A 14 10.74 -11.95 -10.04
CA LEU A 14 10.47 -11.25 -8.77
C LEU A 14 9.19 -10.43 -8.83
N MET A 15 8.96 -9.71 -9.94
CA MET A 15 7.72 -8.94 -10.16
C MET A 15 6.49 -9.85 -10.20
N ILE A 16 6.56 -11.01 -10.86
CA ILE A 16 5.47 -11.99 -10.88
C ILE A 16 5.15 -12.47 -9.46
N VAL A 17 6.16 -12.80 -8.67
CA VAL A 17 5.96 -13.21 -7.26
C VAL A 17 5.33 -12.09 -6.44
N PHE A 18 5.78 -10.85 -6.63
CA PHE A 18 5.18 -9.68 -5.98
C PHE A 18 3.69 -9.51 -6.34
N LEU A 19 3.34 -9.55 -7.63
CA LEU A 19 1.96 -9.39 -8.10
C LEU A 19 1.07 -10.54 -7.61
N GLY A 20 1.56 -11.78 -7.68
CA GLY A 20 0.86 -12.93 -7.12
C GLY A 20 0.62 -12.78 -5.61
N THR A 21 1.60 -12.25 -4.89
CA THR A 21 1.46 -11.98 -3.45
C THR A 21 0.40 -10.91 -3.17
N LEU A 22 0.38 -9.80 -3.92
CA LEU A 22 -0.66 -8.78 -3.78
C LEU A 22 -2.06 -9.32 -4.05
N LEU A 23 -2.23 -10.15 -5.08
CA LEU A 23 -3.51 -10.80 -5.37
C LEU A 23 -3.96 -11.72 -4.25
N ILE A 24 -3.07 -12.59 -3.76
CA ILE A 24 -3.37 -13.53 -2.67
C ILE A 24 -3.79 -12.76 -1.41
N VAL A 25 -3.02 -11.73 -1.04
CA VAL A 25 -3.32 -10.91 0.16
C VAL A 25 -4.61 -10.12 -0.05
N GLY A 26 -4.80 -9.53 -1.24
CA GLY A 26 -6.00 -8.76 -1.60
C GLY A 26 -7.27 -9.59 -1.49
N LEU A 27 -7.30 -10.77 -2.12
CA LEU A 27 -8.40 -11.73 -2.03
C LEU A 27 -8.63 -12.21 -0.60
N PHE A 28 -7.56 -12.52 0.14
CA PHE A 28 -7.67 -12.88 1.56
C PHE A 28 -8.35 -11.79 2.38
N LEU A 29 -7.99 -10.52 2.18
CA LEU A 29 -8.60 -9.38 2.87
C LEU A 29 -10.06 -9.19 2.49
N ILE A 30 -10.41 -9.35 1.20
CA ILE A 30 -11.80 -9.28 0.74
C ILE A 30 -12.65 -10.38 1.40
N ILE A 31 -12.20 -11.65 1.36
CA ILE A 31 -12.90 -12.78 1.99
C ILE A 31 -13.09 -12.52 3.48
N ARG A 32 -12.03 -12.06 4.16
CA ARG A 32 -12.07 -11.75 5.59
C ARG A 32 -13.00 -10.57 5.90
N ALA A 33 -13.06 -9.56 5.04
CA ALA A 33 -13.98 -8.44 5.17
C ALA A 33 -15.44 -8.91 5.16
N TYR A 34 -15.79 -9.84 4.26
CA TYR A 34 -17.13 -10.44 4.24
C TYR A 34 -17.41 -11.28 5.49
N GLN A 35 -16.45 -12.10 5.94
CA GLN A 35 -16.60 -12.92 7.14
C GLN A 35 -16.79 -12.09 8.42
N LEU A 36 -16.05 -10.99 8.55
CA LEU A 36 -16.07 -10.13 9.73
C LEU A 36 -17.03 -8.94 9.61
N LYS A 37 -17.73 -8.79 8.47
CA LYS A 37 -18.55 -7.60 8.14
C LYS A 37 -17.78 -6.27 8.27
N ALA A 38 -16.46 -6.31 8.09
CA ALA A 38 -15.55 -5.19 8.28
C ALA A 38 -15.28 -4.49 6.94
N THR A 39 -16.06 -3.45 6.64
CA THR A 39 -16.04 -2.75 5.34
C THR A 39 -14.69 -2.10 5.02
N ASN A 40 -13.90 -1.73 6.01
CA ASN A 40 -12.55 -1.21 5.82
C ASN A 40 -11.63 -2.25 5.16
N PHE A 41 -11.63 -3.53 5.59
CA PHE A 41 -10.80 -4.57 4.97
C PHE A 41 -11.15 -4.82 3.52
N TYR A 42 -12.41 -4.60 3.15
CA TYR A 42 -12.84 -4.71 1.76
C TYR A 42 -12.11 -3.69 0.88
N TYR A 43 -12.03 -2.42 1.29
CA TYR A 43 -11.38 -1.37 0.50
C TYR A 43 -9.88 -1.61 0.32
N ILE A 44 -9.15 -1.99 1.38
CA ILE A 44 -7.72 -2.29 1.25
C ILE A 44 -7.48 -3.58 0.45
N GLY A 45 -8.34 -4.60 0.58
CA GLY A 45 -8.25 -5.81 -0.24
C GLY A 45 -8.50 -5.52 -1.72
N LEU A 46 -9.51 -4.70 -2.03
CA LEU A 46 -9.82 -4.25 -3.38
C LEU A 46 -8.67 -3.43 -3.96
N ALA A 47 -8.09 -2.50 -3.18
CA ALA A 47 -6.95 -1.70 -3.62
C ALA A 47 -5.81 -2.57 -4.15
N TRP A 48 -5.29 -3.49 -3.34
CA TRP A 48 -4.16 -4.33 -3.74
C TRP A 48 -4.48 -5.28 -4.88
N SER A 49 -5.72 -5.78 -4.94
CA SER A 49 -6.18 -6.61 -6.06
C SER A 49 -6.23 -5.80 -7.36
N THR A 50 -6.78 -4.59 -7.32
CA THR A 50 -6.86 -3.69 -8.47
C THR A 50 -5.47 -3.24 -8.93
N GLU A 51 -4.55 -2.91 -8.02
CA GLU A 51 -3.17 -2.57 -8.41
C GLU A 51 -2.47 -3.75 -9.09
N ALA A 52 -2.59 -4.95 -8.53
CA ALA A 52 -1.97 -6.12 -9.11
C ALA A 52 -2.54 -6.43 -10.50
N LEU A 53 -3.86 -6.34 -10.67
CA LEU A 53 -4.51 -6.51 -11.97
C LEU A 53 -4.08 -5.42 -12.96
N ALA A 54 -3.99 -4.16 -12.54
CA ALA A 54 -3.55 -3.06 -13.40
C ALA A 54 -2.14 -3.31 -13.96
N GLN A 55 -1.22 -3.77 -13.10
CA GLN A 55 0.15 -4.10 -13.50
C GLN A 55 0.22 -5.33 -14.41
N ILE A 56 -0.57 -6.38 -14.16
CA ILE A 56 -0.66 -7.55 -15.04
C ILE A 56 -1.19 -7.14 -16.42
N ILE A 57 -2.26 -6.34 -16.46
CA ILE A 57 -2.83 -5.82 -17.71
C ILE A 57 -1.77 -5.01 -18.47
N ASN A 58 -1.03 -4.13 -17.80
CA ASN A 58 0.04 -3.35 -18.42
C ASN A 58 1.17 -4.22 -19.02
N GLN A 59 1.45 -5.39 -18.42
CA GLN A 59 2.50 -6.29 -18.91
C GLN A 59 2.03 -7.23 -20.03
N VAL A 60 0.77 -7.65 -20.02
CA VAL A 60 0.26 -8.70 -20.92
C VAL A 60 -0.51 -8.14 -22.11
N THR A 61 -1.02 -6.91 -22.00
CA THR A 61 -1.91 -6.34 -23.02
C THR A 61 -1.31 -5.09 -23.66
N SER A 62 -1.65 -4.85 -24.92
CA SER A 62 -1.30 -3.63 -25.65
C SER A 62 -2.29 -2.47 -25.37
N ILE A 63 -2.95 -2.49 -24.20
CA ILE A 63 -3.95 -1.48 -23.85
C ILE A 63 -3.25 -0.12 -23.64
N PRO A 64 -3.87 1.00 -24.08
CA PRO A 64 -3.36 2.32 -23.83
C PRO A 64 -3.01 2.56 -22.37
N GLU A 65 -1.85 3.18 -22.19
CA GLU A 65 -1.25 3.36 -20.88
C GLU A 65 -2.08 4.20 -19.90
N SER A 66 -2.85 5.14 -20.47
CA SER A 66 -3.81 5.97 -19.74
C SER A 66 -4.90 5.15 -19.06
N ILE A 67 -5.26 3.96 -19.59
CA ILE A 67 -6.29 3.10 -19.03
C ILE A 67 -5.76 2.38 -17.79
N TYR A 68 -4.55 1.81 -17.82
CA TYR A 68 -3.98 1.21 -16.61
C TYR A 68 -3.80 2.28 -15.52
N ALA A 69 -3.46 3.51 -15.91
CA ALA A 69 -3.22 4.60 -14.96
C ALA A 69 -4.49 4.86 -14.12
N ILE A 70 -5.68 4.76 -14.71
CA ILE A 70 -6.96 4.86 -13.99
C ILE A 70 -7.06 3.78 -12.91
N PHE A 71 -6.80 2.52 -13.24
CA PHE A 71 -6.89 1.42 -12.28
C PHE A 71 -5.87 1.56 -11.15
N SER A 72 -4.64 1.97 -11.45
CA SER A 72 -3.63 2.21 -10.42
C SER A 72 -4.02 3.38 -9.52
N LYS A 73 -4.52 4.50 -10.06
CA LYS A 73 -5.04 5.60 -9.22
C LYS A 73 -6.23 5.19 -8.37
N LEU A 74 -7.15 4.41 -8.93
CA LEU A 74 -8.28 3.88 -8.18
C LEU A 74 -7.81 3.05 -6.99
N SER A 75 -6.78 2.22 -7.15
CA SER A 75 -6.18 1.47 -6.04
C SER A 75 -5.71 2.39 -4.90
N PHE A 76 -4.91 3.43 -5.19
CA PHE A 76 -4.43 4.33 -4.15
C PHE A 76 -5.56 5.14 -3.47
N MET A 77 -6.61 5.46 -4.22
CA MET A 77 -7.81 6.08 -3.65
C MET A 77 -8.56 5.13 -2.69
N LEU A 78 -8.61 3.83 -3.01
CA LEU A 78 -9.15 2.81 -2.11
C LEU A 78 -8.30 2.66 -0.84
N ILE A 79 -6.98 2.81 -0.91
CA ILE A 79 -6.10 2.86 0.27
C ILE A 79 -6.46 4.08 1.14
N ILE A 80 -6.65 5.25 0.53
CA ILE A 80 -7.04 6.47 1.26
C ILE A 80 -8.41 6.28 1.94
N LEU A 81 -9.38 5.66 1.26
CA LEU A 81 -10.67 5.31 1.86
C LEU A 81 -10.50 4.36 3.06
N PHE A 82 -9.64 3.34 2.93
CA PHE A 82 -9.29 2.47 4.05
C PHE A 82 -8.72 3.25 5.24
N ILE A 83 -7.80 4.20 5.01
CA ILE A 83 -7.23 5.03 6.07
C ILE A 83 -8.32 5.83 6.77
N ILE A 84 -9.21 6.48 6.00
CA ILE A 84 -10.29 7.31 6.54
C ILE A 84 -11.24 6.46 7.40
N LEU A 85 -11.68 5.31 6.88
CA LEU A 85 -12.61 4.42 7.57
C LEU A 85 -11.98 3.73 8.78
N THR A 86 -10.68 3.43 8.74
CA THR A 86 -10.01 2.72 9.84
C THR A 86 -9.54 3.67 10.93
N PHE A 87 -8.90 4.79 10.59
CA PHE A 87 -8.24 5.65 11.59
C PHE A 87 -9.00 6.95 11.88
N TYR A 88 -9.93 7.36 11.01
CA TYR A 88 -10.59 8.67 11.09
C TYR A 88 -12.13 8.62 11.12
N ASN A 89 -12.74 7.43 11.26
CA ASN A 89 -14.20 7.26 11.15
C ASN A 89 -14.99 8.23 12.07
N HIS A 90 -14.45 8.50 13.26
CA HIS A 90 -15.08 9.33 14.30
C HIS A 90 -14.53 10.77 14.40
N GLN A 91 -13.63 11.19 13.50
CA GLN A 91 -13.16 12.57 13.47
C GLN A 91 -14.15 13.48 12.73
N LYS A 92 -14.11 14.79 13.06
CA LYS A 92 -15.01 15.79 12.46
C LYS A 92 -14.99 15.66 10.92
N PRO A 93 -16.17 15.61 10.26
CA PRO A 93 -16.29 15.22 8.87
C PRO A 93 -15.49 16.11 7.90
N LYS A 94 -15.31 17.39 8.24
CA LYS A 94 -14.67 18.36 7.34
C LYS A 94 -13.22 18.00 6.95
N LYS A 95 -12.42 17.44 7.87
CA LYS A 95 -11.00 17.16 7.60
C LYS A 95 -10.78 15.92 6.71
N LYS A 96 -11.62 14.88 6.88
CA LYS A 96 -11.51 13.63 6.10
C LYS A 96 -11.88 13.82 4.63
N TYR A 97 -12.91 14.62 4.34
CA TYR A 97 -13.32 14.88 2.96
C TYR A 97 -12.35 15.80 2.23
N TYR A 98 -11.72 16.75 2.91
CA TYR A 98 -10.73 17.64 2.29
C TYR A 98 -9.54 16.88 1.69
N ILE A 99 -8.97 15.93 2.44
CA ILE A 99 -7.82 15.14 1.95
C ILE A 99 -8.25 14.22 0.80
N LEU A 100 -9.44 13.61 0.89
CA LEU A 100 -9.99 12.81 -0.20
C LEU A 100 -10.22 13.64 -1.47
N SER A 101 -10.74 14.86 -1.35
CA SER A 101 -10.95 15.77 -2.47
C SER A 101 -9.63 16.20 -3.12
N ILE A 102 -8.60 16.51 -2.32
CA ILE A 102 -7.26 16.81 -2.85
C ILE A 102 -6.69 15.60 -3.59
N ALA A 103 -6.72 14.42 -2.98
CA ALA A 103 -6.21 13.21 -3.62
C ALA A 103 -6.95 12.89 -4.92
N PHE A 104 -8.27 13.11 -4.95
CA PHE A 104 -9.09 12.93 -6.15
C PHE A 104 -8.73 13.90 -7.26
N LEU A 105 -8.56 15.18 -6.92
CA LEU A 105 -8.14 16.21 -7.89
C LEU A 105 -6.74 15.91 -8.43
N LEU A 106 -5.80 15.51 -7.57
CA LEU A 106 -4.47 15.08 -7.99
C LEU A 106 -4.54 13.84 -8.91
N ALA A 107 -5.40 12.86 -8.60
CA ALA A 107 -5.58 11.68 -9.44
C ALA A 107 -6.11 12.02 -10.84
N ILE A 108 -7.05 12.96 -10.94
CA ILE A 108 -7.53 13.47 -12.24
C ILE A 108 -6.40 14.16 -13.00
N LEU A 109 -5.62 15.03 -12.34
CA LEU A 109 -4.48 15.70 -12.96
C LEU A 109 -3.43 14.68 -13.44
N ALA A 110 -3.09 13.69 -12.61
CA ALA A 110 -2.15 12.63 -12.97
C ALA A 110 -2.62 11.85 -14.20
N TRP A 111 -3.91 11.52 -14.26
CA TRP A 111 -4.52 10.85 -15.41
C TRP A 111 -4.49 11.73 -16.66
N PHE A 112 -4.82 13.02 -16.54
CA PHE A 112 -4.73 13.96 -17.66
C PHE A 112 -3.31 13.99 -18.24
N PHE A 113 -2.28 14.15 -17.41
CA PHE A 113 -0.89 14.13 -17.88
C PHE A 113 -0.45 12.75 -18.38
N ALA A 114 -1.01 11.65 -17.85
CA ALA A 114 -0.74 10.30 -18.36
C ALA A 114 -1.19 10.15 -19.82
N ALA A 115 -2.27 10.81 -20.24
CA ALA A 115 -2.73 10.77 -21.62
C ALA A 115 -1.76 11.44 -22.62
N PHE A 116 -0.95 12.40 -22.16
CA PHE A 116 0.00 13.16 -23.00
C PHE A 116 1.47 12.80 -22.75
N ARG A 117 1.77 11.89 -21.82
CA ARG A 117 3.13 11.44 -21.53
C ARG A 117 3.83 10.79 -22.74
N THR A 118 3.02 10.29 -23.68
CA THR A 118 3.32 9.90 -25.06
C THR A 118 4.22 10.82 -25.87
N THR A 119 3.83 12.08 -25.80
CA THR A 119 4.08 13.07 -26.85
C THR A 119 4.95 14.21 -26.35
N SER A 120 5.12 14.32 -25.03
CA SER A 120 5.89 15.37 -24.40
C SER A 120 6.69 14.85 -23.22
N GLN A 121 8.01 15.07 -23.25
CA GLN A 121 8.90 14.81 -22.12
C GLN A 121 8.48 15.60 -20.86
N VAL A 122 7.97 16.82 -21.04
CA VAL A 122 7.46 17.63 -19.93
C VAL A 122 6.23 16.97 -19.31
N ALA A 123 5.28 16.51 -20.14
CA ALA A 123 4.10 15.79 -19.66
C ALA A 123 4.48 14.48 -18.94
N TYR A 124 5.50 13.77 -19.44
CA TYR A 124 6.05 12.58 -18.78
C TYR A 124 6.57 12.88 -17.37
N VAL A 125 7.43 13.89 -17.21
CA VAL A 125 8.00 14.24 -15.90
C VAL A 125 6.89 14.71 -14.94
N ILE A 126 5.97 15.55 -15.41
CA ILE A 126 4.85 16.03 -14.59
C ILE A 126 3.94 14.86 -14.15
N ASN A 127 3.63 13.93 -15.06
CA ASN A 127 2.88 12.72 -14.72
C ASN A 127 3.59 11.91 -13.61
N ARG A 128 4.91 11.69 -13.72
CA ARG A 128 5.68 10.96 -12.70
C ARG A 128 5.71 11.69 -11.34
N ILE A 129 5.79 13.02 -11.33
CA ILE A 129 5.73 13.80 -10.09
C ILE A 129 4.36 13.66 -9.43
N PHE A 130 3.26 13.78 -10.19
CA PHE A 130 1.93 13.56 -9.63
C PHE A 130 1.71 12.12 -9.16
N ASP A 131 2.27 11.15 -9.88
CA ASP A 131 2.27 9.75 -9.45
C ASP A 131 2.93 9.62 -8.08
N PHE A 132 4.15 10.16 -7.91
CA PHE A 132 4.84 10.16 -6.63
C PHE A 132 4.01 10.83 -5.52
N ILE A 133 3.44 12.01 -5.76
CA ILE A 133 2.66 12.74 -4.74
C ILE A 133 1.45 11.93 -4.28
N ILE A 134 0.66 11.37 -5.20
CA ILE A 134 -0.54 10.57 -4.85
C ILE A 134 -0.14 9.32 -4.06
N ASN A 135 0.91 8.65 -4.52
CA ASN A 135 1.43 7.45 -3.85
C ASN A 135 1.95 7.77 -2.45
N SER A 136 2.66 8.88 -2.27
CA SER A 136 3.10 9.37 -0.96
C SER A 136 1.92 9.67 -0.04
N ILE A 137 0.90 10.38 -0.54
CA ILE A 137 -0.34 10.65 0.23
C ILE A 137 -1.01 9.34 0.67
N ALA A 138 -1.04 8.30 -0.16
CA ALA A 138 -1.66 7.03 0.22
C ALA A 138 -0.76 6.22 1.18
N LEU A 139 0.49 5.98 0.79
CA LEU A 139 1.39 5.02 1.43
C LEU A 139 2.10 5.61 2.66
N ASP A 140 2.56 6.86 2.60
CA ASP A 140 3.24 7.49 3.74
C ASP A 140 2.22 7.89 4.81
N TRP A 141 0.99 8.29 4.40
CA TRP A 141 -0.08 8.52 5.36
C TRP A 141 -0.56 7.21 6.01
N LEU A 142 -0.66 6.12 5.26
CA LEU A 142 -0.91 4.79 5.82
C LEU A 142 0.18 4.43 6.84
N ALA A 143 1.45 4.67 6.50
CA ALA A 143 2.57 4.43 7.38
C ALA A 143 2.47 5.23 8.68
N TYR A 144 2.19 6.54 8.55
CA TYR A 144 2.02 7.44 9.70
C TYR A 144 0.89 6.97 10.63
N CYS A 145 -0.27 6.61 10.06
CA CYS A 145 -1.39 6.10 10.84
C CYS A 145 -1.03 4.79 11.56
N CYS A 146 -0.37 3.87 10.86
CA CYS A 146 0.10 2.61 11.43
C CYS A 146 1.15 2.82 12.53
N TYR A 147 2.05 3.79 12.37
CA TYR A 147 3.02 4.17 13.40
C TYR A 147 2.35 4.70 14.66
N ILE A 148 1.39 5.63 14.52
CA ILE A 148 0.62 6.14 15.64
C ILE A 148 -0.07 4.99 16.34
N THR A 149 -0.83 4.17 15.61
CA THR A 149 -1.56 3.04 16.20
C THR A 149 -0.61 2.10 16.92
N TYR A 150 0.52 1.71 16.31
CA TYR A 150 1.54 0.88 16.94
C TYR A 150 2.06 1.49 18.25
N ARG A 151 2.37 2.78 18.27
CA ARG A 151 2.87 3.47 19.48
C ARG A 151 1.86 3.41 20.64
N HIS A 152 0.56 3.41 20.35
CA HIS A 152 -0.49 3.28 21.36
C HIS A 152 -0.63 1.84 21.85
N ILE A 153 -0.68 0.88 20.93
CA ILE A 153 -0.94 -0.52 21.28
C ILE A 153 0.31 -1.32 21.70
N LYS A 154 1.53 -0.78 21.53
CA LYS A 154 2.76 -1.56 21.78
C LYS A 154 2.81 -2.15 23.20
N ASN A 155 2.33 -1.40 24.19
CA ASN A 155 2.36 -1.78 25.60
C ASN A 155 1.02 -2.34 26.13
N SER A 156 -0.02 -2.40 25.30
CA SER A 156 -1.33 -2.93 25.72
C SER A 156 -1.36 -4.47 25.68
N THR A 157 -2.39 -5.07 26.28
CA THR A 157 -2.62 -6.53 26.28
C THR A 157 -3.12 -7.08 24.93
N ILE A 158 -3.15 -6.25 23.88
CA ILE A 158 -3.53 -6.65 22.52
C ILE A 158 -2.60 -7.75 22.00
N ALA A 159 -3.15 -8.64 21.17
CA ALA A 159 -2.40 -9.74 20.58
C ALA A 159 -1.19 -9.25 19.77
N GLN A 160 -0.04 -9.92 19.95
CA GLN A 160 1.23 -9.51 19.35
C GLN A 160 1.20 -9.42 17.81
N TRP A 161 0.42 -10.27 17.15
CA TRP A 161 0.31 -10.27 15.69
C TRP A 161 -0.34 -9.00 15.14
N VAL A 162 -1.29 -8.41 15.87
CA VAL A 162 -1.90 -7.12 15.51
C VAL A 162 -0.85 -6.02 15.60
N LYS A 163 -0.04 -6.02 16.68
CA LYS A 163 1.07 -5.06 16.84
C LYS A 163 2.09 -5.20 15.72
N MET A 164 2.44 -6.43 15.36
CA MET A 164 3.38 -6.71 14.27
C MET A 164 2.86 -6.26 12.92
N ARG A 165 1.56 -6.43 12.63
CA ARG A 165 0.92 -5.90 11.41
C ARG A 165 1.19 -4.40 11.25
N TYR A 166 0.78 -3.59 12.23
CA TYR A 166 1.00 -2.15 12.17
C TYR A 166 2.49 -1.79 12.15
N LYS A 167 3.33 -2.55 12.86
CA LYS A 167 4.78 -2.36 12.85
C LYS A 167 5.37 -2.54 11.45
N ILE A 168 5.04 -3.63 10.79
CA ILE A 168 5.53 -3.95 9.46
C ILE A 168 4.97 -2.96 8.45
N THR A 169 3.67 -2.66 8.50
CA THR A 169 3.06 -1.70 7.56
C THR A 169 3.68 -0.31 7.68
N PHE A 170 3.98 0.20 8.87
CA PHE A 170 4.63 1.52 8.97
C PHE A 170 6.07 1.53 8.44
N ILE A 171 6.82 0.44 8.57
CA ILE A 171 8.22 0.37 8.10
C ILE A 171 8.27 0.26 6.57
N PHE A 172 7.42 -0.60 6.00
CA PHE A 172 7.53 -0.98 4.59
C PHE A 172 6.65 -0.17 3.65
N SER A 173 5.58 0.48 4.12
CA SER A 173 4.74 1.30 3.24
C SER A 173 5.51 2.46 2.57
N PRO A 174 6.37 3.24 3.28
CA PRO A 174 7.17 4.30 2.65
C PRO A 174 8.22 3.78 1.66
N ILE A 175 8.67 2.54 1.85
CA ILE A 175 9.63 1.90 0.94
C ILE A 175 9.02 1.74 -0.46
N LEU A 176 7.71 1.47 -0.55
CA LEU A 176 7.02 1.41 -1.84
C LEU A 176 6.89 2.81 -2.48
N THR A 177 6.76 3.88 -1.68
CA THR A 177 6.82 5.28 -2.16
C THR A 177 8.15 5.60 -2.86
N LEU A 178 9.27 5.07 -2.35
CA LEU A 178 10.60 5.28 -2.95
C LEU A 178 10.67 4.80 -4.40
N ILE A 179 9.92 3.76 -4.76
CA ILE A 179 9.84 3.30 -6.15
C ILE A 179 9.33 4.41 -7.06
N TYR A 180 8.27 5.11 -6.65
CA TYR A 180 7.70 6.20 -7.44
C TYR A 180 8.63 7.40 -7.54
N LEU A 181 9.44 7.67 -6.51
CA LEU A 181 10.50 8.67 -6.57
C LEU A 181 11.57 8.27 -7.59
N ILE A 182 12.01 7.01 -7.57
CA ILE A 182 13.00 6.47 -8.51
C ILE A 182 12.48 6.58 -9.95
N LEU A 183 11.19 6.31 -10.18
CA LEU A 183 10.56 6.37 -11.50
C LEU A 183 10.49 7.79 -12.11
N ILE A 184 10.68 8.86 -11.32
CA ILE A 184 10.81 10.22 -11.85
C ILE A 184 12.07 10.36 -12.72
N PHE A 185 13.13 9.64 -12.36
CA PHE A 185 14.42 9.67 -13.05
C PHE A 185 14.53 8.67 -14.20
N HIS A 186 13.47 7.89 -14.44
CA HIS A 186 13.45 6.94 -15.54
C HIS A 186 13.51 7.68 -16.90
N PRO A 187 14.31 7.21 -17.87
CA PRO A 187 14.45 7.87 -19.16
C PRO A 187 13.11 7.96 -19.93
N TYR A 188 12.90 9.10 -20.59
CA TYR A 188 11.73 9.33 -21.43
C TYR A 188 11.77 8.44 -22.67
N ASN A 189 10.61 7.90 -23.07
CA ASN A 189 10.43 7.08 -24.27
C ASN A 189 11.32 5.82 -24.35
N VAL A 190 11.75 5.30 -23.20
CA VAL A 190 12.43 4.02 -23.09
C VAL A 190 11.48 3.02 -22.42
N PRO A 191 11.32 1.80 -22.96
CA PRO A 191 10.54 0.76 -22.29
C PRO A 191 11.11 0.44 -20.90
N PHE A 192 10.25 0.17 -19.93
CA PHE A 192 10.69 -0.16 -18.58
C PHE A 192 11.31 -1.57 -18.55
N GLY A 193 12.55 -1.69 -18.08
CA GLY A 193 13.30 -2.95 -18.12
C GLY A 193 13.83 -3.33 -19.50
N ASP A 194 14.08 -2.32 -20.36
CA ASP A 194 14.76 -2.51 -21.64
C ASP A 194 16.19 -3.03 -21.43
N GLU A 195 16.53 -4.15 -22.06
CA GLU A 195 17.81 -4.85 -21.94
C GLU A 195 18.92 -4.11 -22.66
N THR A 196 18.56 -3.32 -23.67
CA THR A 196 19.50 -2.54 -24.47
C THR A 196 19.84 -1.19 -23.83
N ASN A 197 19.05 -0.78 -22.83
CA ASN A 197 19.24 0.45 -22.07
C ASN A 197 19.58 0.14 -20.61
N THR A 198 20.88 0.17 -20.28
CA THR A 198 21.38 -0.15 -18.93
C THR A 198 20.70 0.67 -17.83
N GLN A 199 20.38 1.95 -18.08
CA GLN A 199 19.71 2.80 -17.09
C GLN A 199 18.28 2.30 -16.79
N SER A 200 17.51 1.95 -17.82
CA SER A 200 16.17 1.34 -17.66
C SER A 200 16.24 0.01 -16.91
N LEU A 201 17.22 -0.84 -17.25
CA LEU A 201 17.43 -2.12 -16.57
C LEU A 201 17.77 -1.96 -15.09
N ILE A 202 18.60 -0.97 -14.72
CA ILE A 202 18.93 -0.66 -13.31
C ILE A 202 17.67 -0.22 -12.55
N PHE A 203 16.85 0.67 -13.13
CA PHE A 203 15.62 1.08 -12.49
C PHE A 203 14.65 -0.08 -12.31
N TYR A 204 14.54 -0.95 -13.31
CA TYR A 204 13.72 -2.17 -13.22
C TYR A 204 14.21 -3.11 -12.11
N ALA A 205 15.52 -3.32 -12.00
CA ALA A 205 16.14 -4.13 -10.95
C ALA A 205 15.82 -3.59 -9.54
N LEU A 206 16.01 -2.28 -9.34
CA LEU A 206 15.70 -1.62 -8.06
C LEU A 206 14.22 -1.76 -7.71
N THR A 207 13.33 -1.47 -8.67
CA THR A 207 11.89 -1.65 -8.49
C THR A 207 11.54 -3.08 -8.12
N ALA A 208 12.05 -4.08 -8.85
CA ALA A 208 11.75 -5.49 -8.62
C ALA A 208 12.21 -5.99 -7.24
N ILE A 209 13.40 -5.56 -6.78
CA ILE A 209 13.91 -5.92 -5.45
C ILE A 209 13.04 -5.28 -4.36
N ILE A 210 12.73 -3.99 -4.50
CA ILE A 210 11.95 -3.25 -3.49
C ILE A 210 10.52 -3.79 -3.41
N THR A 211 9.85 -4.01 -4.55
CA THR A 211 8.49 -4.58 -4.58
C THR A 211 8.46 -5.99 -4.02
N PHE A 212 9.47 -6.81 -4.28
CA PHE A 212 9.57 -8.16 -3.73
C PHE A 212 9.68 -8.14 -2.19
N ILE A 213 10.58 -7.32 -1.64
CA ILE A 213 10.73 -7.13 -0.19
C ILE A 213 9.42 -6.62 0.42
N TYR A 214 8.77 -5.66 -0.22
CA TYR A 214 7.47 -5.14 0.20
C TYR A 214 6.41 -6.24 0.18
N GLY A 215 6.29 -7.02 -0.90
CA GLY A 215 5.30 -8.08 -1.06
C GLY A 215 5.39 -9.14 0.05
N ILE A 216 6.60 -9.64 0.33
CA ILE A 216 6.82 -10.59 1.42
C ILE A 216 6.41 -9.97 2.77
N SER A 217 6.88 -8.76 3.04
CA SER A 217 6.57 -8.06 4.30
C SER A 217 5.07 -7.83 4.45
N PHE A 218 4.38 -7.46 3.37
CA PHE A 218 2.95 -7.23 3.32
C PHE A 218 2.17 -8.53 3.56
N ALA A 219 2.57 -9.64 2.95
CA ALA A 219 1.97 -10.95 3.23
C ALA A 219 2.15 -11.36 4.70
N ILE A 220 3.33 -11.12 5.28
CA ILE A 220 3.58 -11.39 6.70
C ILE A 220 2.68 -10.51 7.59
N ALA A 221 2.46 -9.24 7.24
CA ALA A 221 1.62 -8.35 8.03
C ALA A 221 0.13 -8.76 8.04
N TRP A 222 -0.36 -9.31 6.92
CA TRP A 222 -1.80 -9.49 6.70
C TRP A 222 -2.29 -10.94 6.72
N VAL A 223 -1.54 -11.87 6.12
CA VAL A 223 -1.93 -13.28 5.95
C VAL A 223 -1.38 -14.18 7.06
N PHE A 224 -0.25 -13.80 7.68
CA PHE A 224 0.50 -14.72 8.53
C PHE A 224 -0.36 -15.36 9.65
N PRO A 225 -0.37 -16.69 9.77
CA PRO A 225 -1.38 -17.42 10.54
C PRO A 225 -1.20 -17.26 12.05
N ARG A 226 -2.32 -17.10 12.76
CA ARG A 226 -2.39 -17.08 14.24
C ARG A 226 -1.67 -18.27 14.90
N LYS A 227 -1.60 -19.43 14.23
CA LYS A 227 -1.04 -20.69 14.76
C LYS A 227 0.48 -20.65 15.00
N PHE A 228 1.24 -19.84 14.27
CA PHE A 228 2.69 -19.70 14.51
C PHE A 228 2.99 -18.93 15.81
N ASN A 229 2.04 -18.13 16.31
CA ASN A 229 2.21 -17.36 17.54
C ASN A 229 2.14 -18.23 18.81
N ARG A 230 1.57 -19.44 18.75
CA ARG A 230 1.56 -20.37 19.91
C ARG A 230 2.96 -20.78 20.34
N LYS A 231 3.95 -20.77 19.43
CA LYS A 231 5.35 -21.06 19.76
C LYS A 231 6.11 -19.85 20.33
N PHE A 232 5.65 -18.63 20.07
CA PHE A 232 6.32 -17.39 20.51
C PHE A 232 5.68 -16.75 21.77
N SER A 233 4.43 -17.09 22.13
CA SER A 233 3.82 -16.62 23.38
C SER A 233 4.14 -17.54 24.56
N LYS A 234 5.35 -17.42 25.12
CA LYS A 234 5.72 -18.11 26.38
C LYS A 234 4.90 -17.65 27.61
N LYS A 235 4.05 -16.63 27.50
CA LYS A 235 3.09 -16.23 28.54
C LYS A 235 1.70 -16.15 27.94
N ARG A 236 0.88 -17.17 28.24
CA ARG A 236 -0.56 -17.16 28.00
C ARG A 236 -1.17 -16.05 28.84
N VAL A 237 -1.68 -15.01 28.21
CA VAL A 237 -2.85 -14.31 28.75
C VAL A 237 -4.04 -15.05 28.19
N LYS A 238 -4.72 -15.81 29.06
CA LYS A 238 -6.06 -16.34 28.83
C LYS A 238 -7.00 -15.14 28.73
N THR A 239 -7.17 -14.62 27.53
CA THR A 239 -8.38 -13.88 27.16
C THR A 239 -8.62 -14.19 25.69
N GLU A 240 -8.97 -15.46 25.46
CA GLU A 240 -9.75 -15.90 24.31
C GLU A 240 -11.20 -15.44 24.52
N GLU A 241 -11.39 -14.13 24.55
CA GLU A 241 -12.58 -13.56 23.94
C GLU A 241 -12.10 -12.95 22.64
N GLU A 242 -12.87 -13.12 21.58
CA GLU A 242 -12.82 -12.25 20.41
C GLU A 242 -12.64 -10.80 20.88
N ILE A 243 -11.40 -10.32 20.88
CA ILE A 243 -11.16 -8.89 20.78
C ILE A 243 -11.45 -8.60 19.33
N ASP A 244 -12.74 -8.41 19.09
CA ASP A 244 -13.32 -7.85 17.89
C ASP A 244 -12.43 -6.67 17.46
N GLU A 245 -12.16 -6.55 16.18
CA GLU A 245 -11.34 -5.44 15.68
C GLU A 245 -11.98 -4.11 16.12
N ASP A 246 -13.31 -4.09 16.29
CA ASP A 246 -14.09 -3.03 16.92
C ASP A 246 -13.76 -2.83 18.42
N LYS A 247 -13.56 -3.87 19.22
CA LYS A 247 -13.05 -3.76 20.61
C LYS A 247 -11.60 -3.26 20.65
N ILE A 248 -10.75 -3.62 19.69
CA ILE A 248 -9.39 -3.05 19.56
C ILE A 248 -9.49 -1.56 19.24
N MET A 249 -10.36 -1.18 18.31
CA MET A 249 -10.63 0.20 17.94
C MET A 249 -11.24 0.99 19.11
N ASP A 250 -12.13 0.39 19.90
CA ASP A 250 -12.71 0.99 21.10
C ASP A 250 -11.70 1.11 22.26
N LEU A 251 -10.77 0.17 22.41
CA LEU A 251 -9.67 0.27 23.37
C LEU A 251 -8.67 1.36 22.98
N ILE A 252 -8.33 1.46 21.69
CA ILE A 252 -7.52 2.57 21.15
C ILE A 252 -8.24 3.91 21.38
N LYS A 253 -9.55 3.95 21.14
CA LYS A 253 -10.42 5.10 21.33
C LYS A 253 -10.49 5.56 22.79
N ASN A 254 -10.68 4.65 23.74
CA ASN A 254 -10.73 4.98 25.16
C ASN A 254 -9.39 5.54 25.66
N GLN A 255 -8.26 5.03 25.18
CA GLN A 255 -6.94 5.53 25.58
C GLN A 255 -6.59 6.91 24.96
N LEU A 256 -7.14 7.23 23.78
CA LEU A 256 -6.95 8.53 23.13
C LEU A 256 -7.83 9.64 23.74
N SER A 257 -9.04 9.29 24.22
CA SER A 257 -9.96 10.25 24.83
C SER A 257 -9.56 10.65 26.26
N THR A 258 -9.02 9.72 27.08
CA THR A 258 -8.58 10.04 28.45
C THR A 258 -7.47 11.08 28.48
N ARG A 259 -6.63 11.12 27.43
CA ARG A 259 -5.51 12.06 27.34
C ARG A 259 -5.95 13.50 27.04
N LYS A 260 -7.11 13.69 26.42
CA LYS A 260 -7.71 15.01 26.23
C LYS A 260 -8.25 15.59 27.54
N SER A 261 -8.71 14.72 28.45
CA SER A 261 -9.17 15.13 29.78
C SER A 261 -8.03 15.53 30.73
N ASN A 262 -6.82 15.02 30.52
CA ASN A 262 -5.67 15.27 31.41
C ASN A 262 -4.70 16.34 30.87
N GLY A 263 -5.01 16.96 29.73
CA GLY A 263 -4.20 18.03 29.13
C GLY A 263 -4.86 19.42 29.18
N ASP A 264 -6.07 19.52 29.75
CA ASP A 264 -6.85 20.76 29.88
C ASP A 264 -6.95 21.23 31.36
N HIS A 265 -5.94 20.90 32.17
CA HIS A 265 -5.75 21.44 33.53
C HIS A 265 -4.39 22.12 33.66
#